data_AF-A0A1V3PN97-F1
#
_entry.id   AF-A0A1V3PN97-F1
#
_cell.length_a   1.000
_cell.length_b   1.000
_cell.length_c   1.000
_cell.angle_alpha   90.00
_cell.angle_beta   90.00
_cell.angle_gamma   90.00
#
_symmetry.space_group_name_H-M   'P 1'
#
loop_
_entity.id
_entity.type
_entity.pdbx_description
1 polymer ?
#
loop_
_entity_poly.entity_id
_entity_poly.type
_entity_poly.pdbx_seq_one_letter_code
_entity_poly.pdbx_strand_id
1 'polypeptide(L)'
;MFRFLSISSRRHALVLVPLLLVVVAGGGIFWYSYATANASPNTADTSSGNVADASGNDAQSGTQILLGLARNAMHDGRLVAPAGSNAYEFYLSVLQLEPQNRGAQEALRESFPRASEEIERTINQDDLDEARREIDLLREFDSTNFTLALLGGKLSAARNIETKRHEAEAERIQQANAGHATPGM
;
A
#
# COMPACT_ATOMS: atom_id res chain seq x y z
N MET A 1 -38.03 -45.40 -18.73
CA MET A 1 -37.83 -45.37 -17.26
C MET A 1 -36.32 -45.49 -17.06
N PHE A 2 -35.56 -44.49 -16.65
CA PHE A 2 -35.66 -43.64 -15.46
C PHE A 2 -35.25 -42.19 -15.76
N ARG A 3 -35.91 -41.26 -15.05
CA ARG A 3 -35.49 -39.86 -14.90
C ARG A 3 -34.51 -39.77 -13.72
N PHE A 4 -33.45 -39.00 -13.88
CA PHE A 4 -32.82 -38.31 -12.75
C PHE A 4 -32.94 -36.81 -12.98
N LEU A 5 -33.70 -36.17 -12.09
CA LEU A 5 -33.67 -34.74 -11.80
C LEU A 5 -32.53 -34.49 -10.84
N SER A 6 -31.71 -33.46 -11.09
CA SER A 6 -31.33 -32.40 -10.13
C SER A 6 -30.09 -31.67 -10.65
N ILE A 7 -29.87 -30.38 -10.48
CA ILE A 7 -30.65 -29.25 -9.98
C ILE A 7 -29.93 -28.02 -10.58
N SER A 8 -30.73 -27.02 -10.87
CA SER A 8 -30.38 -25.70 -11.39
C SER A 8 -29.36 -24.95 -10.53
N SER A 9 -28.43 -24.20 -11.16
CA SER A 9 -28.32 -22.77 -10.83
C SER A 9 -27.77 -21.92 -11.99
N ARG A 10 -28.74 -21.28 -12.64
CA ARG A 10 -28.79 -19.96 -13.30
C ARG A 10 -27.51 -19.36 -13.87
N ARG A 11 -27.56 -19.26 -15.20
CA ARG A 11 -26.70 -18.51 -16.10
C ARG A 11 -27.42 -17.18 -16.38
N HIS A 12 -26.92 -16.08 -15.85
CA HIS A 12 -27.21 -14.73 -16.34
C HIS A 12 -25.90 -14.30 -17.04
N ALA A 13 -25.68 -14.41 -18.35
CA ALA A 13 -26.44 -13.91 -19.50
C ALA A 13 -26.81 -12.42 -19.35
N LEU A 14 -26.07 -11.58 -20.11
CA LEU A 14 -26.29 -10.16 -20.44
C LEU A 14 -25.93 -9.19 -19.29
N VAL A 15 -25.11 -8.14 -19.43
CA VAL A 15 -24.79 -7.19 -20.53
C VAL A 15 -23.42 -6.54 -20.16
N LEU A 16 -22.46 -6.30 -21.05
CA LEU A 16 -22.06 -4.97 -21.59
C LEU A 16 -20.77 -5.18 -22.41
N VAL A 17 -20.83 -5.13 -23.74
CA VAL A 17 -20.51 -3.97 -24.62
C VAL A 17 -19.00 -3.67 -24.69
N PRO A 18 -18.41 -3.69 -25.91
CA PRO A 18 -16.96 -3.71 -26.13
C PRO A 18 -16.36 -2.31 -26.31
N LEU A 19 -15.03 -2.33 -26.45
CA LEU A 19 -14.19 -1.36 -27.16
C LEU A 19 -13.68 -0.18 -26.33
N LEU A 20 -12.59 -0.48 -25.62
CA LEU A 20 -11.67 0.43 -24.97
C LEU A 20 -11.01 1.34 -26.04
N LEU A 21 -11.53 2.56 -26.15
CA LEU A 21 -10.86 3.67 -26.80
C LEU A 21 -9.66 4.10 -25.95
N VAL A 22 -8.54 4.30 -26.63
CA VAL A 22 -7.29 4.91 -26.16
C VAL A 22 -7.56 6.12 -25.26
N VAL A 23 -7.12 6.03 -24.00
CA VAL A 23 -6.92 7.16 -23.08
C VAL A 23 -5.58 6.89 -22.38
N VAL A 24 -4.50 7.42 -22.96
CA VAL A 24 -3.82 8.64 -22.50
C VAL A 24 -2.90 8.36 -21.31
N ALA A 25 -1.64 8.72 -21.51
CA ALA A 25 -0.62 8.93 -20.51
C ALA A 25 -1.18 9.40 -19.16
N GLY A 26 -1.19 8.50 -18.18
CA GLY A 26 -1.46 8.79 -16.77
C GLY A 26 -0.19 8.70 -15.92
N GLY A 27 0.98 8.87 -16.53
CA GLY A 27 2.21 9.19 -15.81
C GLY A 27 2.22 10.69 -15.53
N GLY A 28 1.82 11.07 -14.32
CA GLY A 28 1.86 12.45 -13.85
C GLY A 28 0.48 12.99 -13.49
N ILE A 29 0.04 12.75 -12.25
CA ILE A 29 -0.59 13.69 -11.30
C ILE A 29 -0.39 13.03 -9.92
N PHE A 30 0.86 12.85 -9.52
CA PHE A 30 1.21 12.64 -8.12
C PHE A 30 2.13 13.81 -7.78
N TRP A 31 1.63 14.65 -6.89
CA TRP A 31 2.19 15.91 -6.42
C TRP A 31 2.03 17.16 -7.31
N TYR A 32 1.47 18.18 -6.66
CA TYR A 32 1.52 19.61 -6.97
C TYR A 32 0.54 20.17 -8.04
N SER A 33 -0.68 20.49 -7.60
CA SER A 33 -1.37 21.70 -8.08
C SER A 33 -2.53 22.08 -7.16
N TYR A 34 -2.28 22.91 -6.15
CA TYR A 34 -3.34 23.74 -5.59
C TYR A 34 -3.39 25.06 -6.39
N ALA A 35 -4.47 25.17 -7.16
CA ALA A 35 -5.17 26.37 -7.61
C ALA A 35 -4.35 27.62 -7.97
N THR A 36 -4.21 27.88 -9.28
CA THR A 36 -4.19 29.24 -9.78
C THR A 36 -5.64 29.75 -9.87
N ALA A 37 -6.03 30.63 -8.95
CA ALA A 37 -7.23 31.45 -9.10
C ALA A 37 -6.79 32.91 -9.19
N ASN A 38 -6.75 33.44 -10.42
CA ASN A 38 -6.64 34.86 -10.66
C ASN A 38 -8.00 35.52 -10.38
N ALA A 39 -8.08 36.26 -9.28
CA ALA A 39 -9.08 37.31 -9.10
C ALA A 39 -8.38 38.54 -8.50
N SER A 40 -8.13 39.55 -9.33
CA SER A 40 -7.68 40.89 -8.92
C SER A 40 -8.89 41.83 -8.75
N PRO A 41 -8.70 43.08 -8.29
CA PRO A 41 -8.69 43.46 -6.88
C PRO A 41 -9.79 44.49 -6.58
N ASN A 42 -10.42 44.46 -5.40
CA ASN A 42 -11.20 45.61 -4.94
C ASN A 42 -10.86 45.93 -3.48
N THR A 43 -10.08 47.00 -3.37
CA THR A 43 -10.11 48.08 -2.38
C THR A 43 -10.64 47.76 -0.97
N ALA A 44 -9.68 47.81 -0.05
CA ALA A 44 -9.73 48.47 1.25
C ALA A 44 -10.89 48.11 2.19
N ASP A 45 -10.62 47.19 3.11
CA ASP A 45 -10.77 47.51 4.53
C ASP A 45 -9.62 46.89 5.33
N THR A 46 -9.11 47.68 6.26
CA THR A 46 -8.03 47.32 7.17
C THR A 46 -8.63 46.55 8.34
N SER A 47 -8.65 45.24 8.23
CA SER A 47 -8.78 44.34 9.38
C SER A 47 -7.63 43.34 9.35
N SER A 48 -6.48 43.81 9.83
CA SER A 48 -5.33 42.99 10.22
C SER A 48 -5.75 42.09 11.39
N GLY A 49 -6.33 40.93 11.08
CA GLY A 49 -6.73 39.91 12.03
C GLY A 49 -6.26 38.52 11.60
N ASN A 50 -5.23 38.01 12.30
CA ASN A 50 -4.90 36.59 12.52
C ASN A 50 -5.11 35.56 11.39
N VAL A 51 -4.47 35.73 10.21
CA VAL A 51 -4.32 34.63 9.23
C VAL A 51 -3.47 33.45 9.73
N ALA A 52 -2.70 33.61 10.82
CA ALA A 52 -1.93 32.53 11.42
C ALA A 52 -2.79 31.49 12.18
N ASP A 53 -4.00 31.85 12.59
CA ASP A 53 -4.87 30.99 13.42
C ASP A 53 -5.69 30.00 12.57
N ALA A 54 -6.11 30.41 11.36
CA ALA A 54 -6.90 29.57 10.47
C ALA A 54 -6.15 28.31 10.01
N SER A 55 -4.86 28.44 9.65
CA SER A 55 -4.04 27.29 9.23
C SER A 55 -3.76 26.31 10.38
N GLY A 56 -3.75 26.79 11.63
CA GLY A 56 -3.58 25.94 12.82
C GLY A 56 -4.82 25.11 13.12
N ASN A 57 -6.01 25.71 13.00
CA ASN A 57 -7.28 25.02 13.22
C ASN A 57 -7.57 23.95 12.16
N ASP A 58 -7.22 24.20 10.90
CA ASP A 58 -7.37 23.23 9.81
C ASP A 58 -6.41 22.05 9.98
N ALA A 59 -5.14 22.32 10.34
CA ALA A 59 -4.15 21.28 10.64
C ALA A 59 -4.59 20.42 11.84
N GLN A 60 -5.07 21.05 12.92
CA GLN A 60 -5.62 20.35 14.09
C GLN A 60 -6.82 19.47 13.71
N SER A 61 -7.70 19.97 12.84
CA SER A 61 -8.85 19.18 12.34
C SER A 61 -8.40 18.00 11.49
N GLY A 62 -7.40 18.20 10.62
CA GLY A 62 -6.77 17.14 9.82
C GLY A 62 -6.10 16.07 10.67
N THR A 63 -5.31 16.46 11.68
CA THR A 63 -4.68 15.54 12.63
C THR A 63 -5.72 14.66 13.32
N GLN A 64 -6.83 15.24 13.78
CA GLN A 64 -7.86 14.50 14.49
C GLN A 64 -8.58 13.47 13.59
N ILE A 65 -8.79 13.81 12.32
CA ILE A 65 -9.33 12.87 11.32
C ILE A 65 -8.35 11.71 11.11
N LEU A 66 -7.06 11.99 10.92
CA LEU A 66 -6.03 10.97 10.72
C LEU A 66 -5.88 10.05 11.94
N LEU A 67 -5.91 10.60 13.17
CA LEU A 67 -5.93 9.80 14.39
C LEU A 67 -7.17 8.91 14.51
N GLY A 68 -8.32 9.38 14.02
CA GLY A 68 -9.55 8.58 13.90
C GLY A 68 -9.36 7.39 12.95
N LEU A 69 -8.85 7.65 11.74
CA LEU A 69 -8.57 6.63 10.73
C LEU A 69 -7.53 5.60 11.22
N ALA A 70 -6.45 6.07 11.86
CA ALA A 70 -5.40 5.22 12.39
C ALA A 70 -5.94 4.25 13.46
N ARG A 71 -6.77 4.75 14.39
CA ARG A 71 -7.41 3.92 15.43
C ARG A 71 -8.37 2.90 14.83
N ASN A 72 -9.14 3.29 13.81
CA ASN A 72 -10.02 2.36 13.11
C ASN A 72 -9.21 1.26 12.40
N ALA A 73 -8.15 1.62 11.67
CA ALA A 73 -7.27 0.66 11.04
C ALA A 73 -6.62 -0.30 12.05
N MET A 74 -6.17 0.19 13.21
CA MET A 74 -5.66 -0.66 14.29
C MET A 74 -6.71 -1.63 14.84
N HIS A 75 -7.94 -1.14 15.06
CA HIS A 75 -9.05 -1.98 15.51
C HIS A 75 -9.37 -3.09 14.49
N ASP A 76 -9.29 -2.77 13.20
CA ASP A 76 -9.51 -3.71 12.11
C ASP A 76 -8.32 -4.67 11.87
N GLY A 77 -7.22 -4.51 12.62
CA GLY A 77 -6.00 -5.30 12.45
C GLY A 77 -5.19 -4.95 11.20
N ARG A 78 -5.47 -3.80 10.56
CA ARG A 78 -4.75 -3.29 9.39
C ARG A 78 -3.56 -2.45 9.85
N LEU A 79 -2.51 -3.11 10.34
CA LEU A 79 -1.36 -2.40 10.90
C LEU A 79 -0.49 -1.80 9.81
N VAL A 80 0.01 -2.65 8.90
CA VAL A 80 0.95 -2.27 7.83
C VAL A 80 0.39 -2.51 6.44
N ALA A 81 -0.63 -3.36 6.32
CA ALA A 81 -1.35 -3.64 5.10
C ALA A 81 -2.86 -3.43 5.26
N PRO A 82 -3.60 -3.20 4.15
CA PRO A 82 -3.09 -2.91 2.80
C PRO A 82 -2.53 -1.48 2.70
N ALA A 83 -1.74 -1.22 1.66
CA ALA A 83 -1.24 0.12 1.39
C ALA A 83 -2.34 1.15 1.12
N GLY A 84 -2.11 2.39 1.56
CA GLY A 84 -3.11 3.47 1.48
C GLY A 84 -4.23 3.37 2.52
N SER A 85 -4.28 2.30 3.30
CA SER A 85 -5.35 2.08 4.29
C SER A 85 -4.89 1.22 5.46
N ASN A 86 -3.80 1.64 6.10
CA ASN A 86 -3.27 1.00 7.30
C ASN A 86 -2.93 2.01 8.39
N ALA A 87 -2.82 1.53 9.62
CA ALA A 87 -2.63 2.38 10.79
C ALA A 87 -1.30 3.14 10.77
N TYR A 88 -0.21 2.49 10.31
CA TYR A 88 1.12 3.10 10.28
C TYR A 88 1.18 4.31 9.36
N GLU A 89 0.63 4.20 8.15
CA GLU A 89 0.58 5.33 7.21
C GLU A 89 -0.20 6.53 7.77
N PHE A 90 -1.34 6.28 8.44
CA PHE A 90 -2.11 7.35 9.07
C PHE A 90 -1.36 8.00 10.24
N TYR A 91 -0.71 7.21 11.11
CA TYR A 91 0.06 7.77 12.22
C TYR A 91 1.32 8.50 11.75
N LEU A 92 2.02 8.01 10.72
CA LEU A 92 3.15 8.73 10.12
C LEU A 92 2.71 10.04 9.48
N SER A 93 1.52 10.09 8.89
CA SER A 93 0.91 11.33 8.38
C SER A 93 0.60 12.31 9.52
N VAL A 94 0.14 11.82 10.67
CA VAL A 94 0.00 12.65 11.89
C VAL A 94 1.35 13.21 12.31
N LEU A 95 2.42 12.40 12.33
CA LEU A 95 3.75 12.87 12.72
C LEU A 95 4.37 13.86 11.74
N GLN A 96 3.98 13.85 10.46
CA GLN A 96 4.38 14.89 9.50
C GLN A 96 3.75 16.25 9.82
N LEU A 97 2.51 16.26 10.32
CA LEU A 97 1.81 17.49 10.72
C LEU A 97 2.22 17.93 12.14
N GLU A 98 2.33 16.97 13.06
CA GLU A 98 2.65 17.17 14.47
C GLU A 98 3.76 16.21 14.92
N PRO A 99 5.04 16.58 14.69
CA PRO A 99 6.18 15.72 15.02
C PRO A 99 6.28 15.31 16.49
N GLN A 100 5.65 16.07 17.40
CA GLN A 100 5.65 15.84 18.84
C GLN A 100 4.36 15.17 19.36
N ASN A 101 3.49 14.67 18.48
CA ASN A 101 2.26 14.00 18.88
C ASN A 101 2.56 12.69 19.62
N ARG A 102 2.55 12.74 20.95
CA ARG A 102 2.90 11.60 21.81
C ARG A 102 1.99 10.40 21.58
N GLY A 103 0.70 10.61 21.32
CA GLY A 103 -0.25 9.53 21.07
C GLY A 103 0.09 8.73 19.83
N ALA A 104 0.47 9.40 18.73
CA ALA A 104 0.91 8.74 17.51
C ALA A 104 2.25 8.00 17.70
N GLN A 105 3.24 8.64 18.35
CA GLN A 105 4.53 8.01 18.64
C GLN A 105 4.41 6.77 19.53
N GLU A 106 3.56 6.85 20.56
CA GLU A 106 3.31 5.74 21.49
C GLU A 106 2.58 4.60 20.80
N ALA A 107 1.53 4.90 20.02
CA ALA A 107 0.81 3.89 19.25
C ALA A 107 1.74 3.13 18.29
N LEU A 108 2.57 3.84 17.50
CA LEU A 108 3.54 3.23 16.58
C LEU A 108 4.57 2.35 17.30
N ARG A 109 5.01 2.76 18.50
CA ARG A 109 5.97 2.00 19.31
C ARG A 109 5.32 0.75 19.91
N GLU A 110 4.12 0.88 20.45
CA GLU A 110 3.39 -0.22 21.08
C GLU A 110 2.95 -1.28 20.07
N SER A 111 2.53 -0.86 18.86
CA SER A 111 2.12 -1.80 17.80
C SER A 111 3.29 -2.45 17.07
N PHE A 112 4.53 -1.96 17.25
CA PHE A 112 5.70 -2.38 16.48
C PHE A 112 5.97 -3.90 16.49
N PRO A 113 5.89 -4.60 17.64
CA PRO A 113 6.08 -6.05 17.66
C PRO A 113 5.04 -6.78 16.81
N ARG A 114 3.76 -6.40 16.91
CA ARG A 114 2.66 -7.01 16.14
C ARG A 114 2.77 -6.72 14.65
N ALA A 115 3.15 -5.50 14.28
CA ALA A 115 3.41 -5.13 12.90
C ALA A 115 4.58 -5.94 12.31
N SER A 116 5.65 -6.15 13.09
CA SER A 116 6.79 -6.98 12.66
C SER A 116 6.39 -8.44 12.42
N GLU A 117 5.49 -8.99 13.25
CA GLU A 117 4.93 -10.34 13.07
C GLU A 117 4.00 -10.44 11.84
N GLU A 118 3.29 -9.36 11.48
CA GLU A 118 2.50 -9.27 10.25
C GLU A 118 3.41 -9.34 9.02
N ILE A 119 4.45 -8.53 8.98
CA ILE A 119 5.47 -8.57 7.92
C ILE A 119 6.10 -9.95 7.80
N GLU A 120 6.41 -10.58 8.93
CA GLU A 120 6.96 -11.92 8.90
C GLU A 120 6.01 -12.92 8.24
N ARG A 121 4.70 -12.80 8.50
CA ARG A 121 3.67 -13.60 7.86
C ARG A 121 3.57 -13.30 6.36
N THR A 122 3.65 -12.03 5.95
CA THR A 122 3.68 -11.63 4.53
C THR A 122 4.86 -12.26 3.80
N ILE A 123 6.07 -12.26 4.40
CA ILE A 123 7.24 -12.98 3.86
C ILE A 123 6.97 -14.49 3.76
N ASN A 124 6.38 -15.09 4.78
CA ASN A 124 6.07 -16.53 4.79
C ASN A 124 4.98 -16.93 3.78
N GLN A 125 4.19 -15.98 3.29
CA GLN A 125 3.18 -16.17 2.26
C GLN A 125 3.73 -16.00 0.84
N ASP A 126 5.05 -15.82 0.70
CA ASP A 126 5.73 -15.52 -0.57
C ASP A 126 5.26 -14.19 -1.23
N ASP A 127 4.59 -13.30 -0.49
CA ASP A 127 4.26 -11.94 -0.95
C ASP A 127 5.45 -11.00 -0.69
N LEU A 128 6.53 -11.24 -1.44
CA LEU A 128 7.83 -10.62 -1.18
C LEU A 128 7.84 -9.13 -1.54
N ASP A 129 6.97 -8.69 -2.43
CA ASP A 129 6.85 -7.30 -2.82
C ASP A 129 6.08 -6.49 -1.77
N GLU A 130 4.97 -7.01 -1.26
CA GLU A 130 4.25 -6.34 -0.17
C GLU A 130 5.10 -6.32 1.10
N ALA A 131 5.72 -7.44 1.45
CA ALA A 131 6.64 -7.50 2.61
C ALA A 131 7.77 -6.47 2.51
N ARG A 132 8.32 -6.24 1.32
CA ARG A 132 9.34 -5.19 1.12
C ARG A 132 8.79 -3.82 1.48
N ARG A 133 7.59 -3.51 1.02
CA ARG A 133 6.95 -2.22 1.20
C ARG A 133 6.56 -2.00 2.67
N GLU A 134 6.05 -3.02 3.35
CA GLU A 134 5.75 -2.97 4.78
C GLU A 134 7.02 -2.77 5.65
N ILE A 135 8.15 -3.42 5.30
CA ILE A 135 9.44 -3.18 6.00
C ILE A 135 9.87 -1.72 5.83
N ASP A 136 9.79 -1.19 4.62
CA ASP A 136 10.19 0.18 4.34
C ASP A 136 9.25 1.19 5.04
N LEU A 137 7.97 0.88 5.19
CA LEU A 137 7.02 1.65 6.00
C LEU A 137 7.43 1.70 7.49
N LEU A 138 7.81 0.57 8.09
CA LEU A 138 8.27 0.56 9.49
C LEU A 138 9.61 1.28 9.70
N ARG A 139 10.48 1.28 8.68
CA ARG A 139 11.76 2.01 8.72
C ARG A 139 11.58 3.53 8.77
N GLU A 140 10.48 4.06 8.26
CA GLU A 140 10.16 5.48 8.37
C GLU A 140 9.99 5.91 9.83
N PHE A 141 9.51 5.01 10.69
CA PHE A 141 9.40 5.26 12.13
C PHE A 141 10.71 4.97 12.88
N ASP A 142 11.32 3.80 12.67
CA ASP A 142 12.58 3.41 13.32
C ASP A 142 13.48 2.64 12.35
N SER A 143 14.32 3.38 11.62
CA SER A 143 15.28 2.81 10.67
C SER A 143 16.41 2.02 11.33
N THR A 144 16.65 2.22 12.63
CA THR A 144 17.76 1.58 13.38
C THR A 144 17.36 0.28 14.06
N ASN A 145 16.10 -0.14 13.91
CA ASN A 145 15.56 -1.31 14.57
C ASN A 145 16.18 -2.63 14.07
N PHE A 146 16.73 -3.43 15.00
CA PHE A 146 17.32 -4.72 14.67
C PHE A 146 16.32 -5.72 14.06
N THR A 147 15.04 -5.69 14.48
CA THR A 147 14.01 -6.57 13.92
C THR A 147 13.80 -6.32 12.42
N LEU A 148 13.86 -5.06 11.98
CA LEU A 148 13.75 -4.73 10.56
C LEU A 148 14.99 -5.13 9.75
N ALA A 149 16.16 -5.15 10.38
CA ALA A 149 17.36 -5.71 9.76
C ALA A 149 17.22 -7.23 9.56
N LEU A 150 16.70 -7.94 10.57
CA LEU A 150 16.43 -9.38 10.49
C LEU A 150 15.39 -9.72 9.41
N LEU A 151 14.25 -9.01 9.39
CA LEU A 151 13.22 -9.17 8.38
C LEU A 151 13.74 -8.87 6.97
N GLY A 152 14.57 -7.84 6.81
CA GLY A 152 15.24 -7.54 5.53
C GLY A 152 16.15 -8.68 5.06
N GLY A 153 16.88 -9.32 5.98
CA GLY A 153 17.67 -10.51 5.68
C GLY A 153 16.81 -11.71 5.25
N LYS A 154 15.72 -11.97 5.97
CA LYS A 154 14.76 -13.04 5.65
C LYS A 154 14.14 -12.85 4.26
N LEU A 155 13.67 -11.64 3.96
CA LEU A 155 13.13 -11.26 2.65
C LEU A 155 14.15 -11.47 1.53
N SER A 156 15.40 -11.05 1.75
CA SER A 156 16.47 -11.20 0.74
C SER A 156 16.78 -12.67 0.45
N ALA A 157 16.78 -13.51 1.49
CA ALA A 157 16.94 -14.96 1.34
C ALA A 157 15.78 -15.58 0.57
N ALA A 158 14.53 -15.19 0.88
CA ALA A 158 13.34 -15.67 0.18
C ALA A 158 13.38 -15.33 -1.32
N ARG A 159 13.69 -14.07 -1.67
CA ARG A 159 13.81 -13.63 -3.08
C ARG A 159 14.86 -14.42 -3.85
N ASN A 160 16.03 -14.66 -3.26
CA ASN A 160 17.09 -15.43 -3.91
C ASN A 160 16.65 -16.88 -4.21
N ILE A 161 15.84 -17.48 -3.34
CA ILE A 161 15.27 -18.82 -3.58
C ILE A 161 14.28 -18.76 -4.74
N GLU A 162 13.41 -17.76 -4.76
CA GLU A 162 12.42 -17.57 -5.82
C GLU A 162 13.10 -17.39 -7.20
N THR A 163 14.09 -16.49 -7.29
CA THR A 163 14.87 -16.28 -8.51
C THR A 163 15.50 -17.57 -9.02
N LYS A 164 16.13 -18.36 -8.14
CA LYS A 164 16.72 -19.66 -8.53
C LYS A 164 15.69 -20.67 -9.02
N ARG A 165 14.47 -20.65 -8.46
CA ARG A 165 13.37 -21.51 -8.92
C ARG A 165 12.95 -21.14 -10.34
N HIS A 166 12.78 -19.85 -10.62
CA HIS A 166 12.43 -19.34 -11.95
C HIS A 166 13.52 -19.66 -12.98
N GLU A 167 14.79 -19.49 -12.61
CA GLU A 167 15.93 -19.85 -13.47
C GLU A 167 15.94 -21.34 -13.83
N ALA A 168 15.82 -22.22 -12.82
CA ALA A 168 15.80 -23.66 -13.04
C ALA A 168 14.59 -24.10 -13.88
N GLU A 169 13.42 -23.48 -13.71
CA GLU A 169 12.24 -23.76 -14.54
C GLU A 169 12.47 -23.35 -16.00
N ALA A 170 13.04 -22.17 -16.24
CA ALA A 170 13.38 -21.70 -17.58
C ALA A 170 14.36 -22.65 -18.28
N GLU A 171 15.41 -23.12 -17.58
CA GLU A 171 16.36 -24.10 -18.10
C GLU A 171 15.68 -25.43 -18.47
N ARG A 172 14.77 -25.92 -17.61
CA ARG A 172 14.02 -27.16 -17.87
C ARG A 172 13.14 -27.04 -19.12
N ILE A 173 12.47 -25.90 -19.30
CA ILE A 173 11.65 -25.65 -20.49
C ILE A 173 12.53 -25.59 -21.75
N GLN A 174 13.70 -24.94 -21.67
CA GLN A 174 14.64 -24.90 -22.79
C GLN A 174 15.15 -26.29 -23.20
N GLN A 175 15.52 -27.12 -22.23
CA GLN A 175 15.96 -28.50 -22.49
C GLN A 175 14.85 -29.36 -23.08
N ALA A 176 13.61 -29.23 -22.57
CA ALA A 176 12.46 -29.95 -23.10
C ALA A 176 12.16 -29.57 -24.56
N ASN A 177 12.26 -28.28 -24.91
CA ASN A 177 12.03 -27.81 -26.28
C ASN A 177 13.15 -28.24 -27.23
N ALA A 178 14.41 -28.24 -26.79
CA ALA A 178 15.54 -28.73 -27.58
C ALA A 178 15.43 -30.23 -27.89
N GLY A 179 14.91 -31.03 -26.95
CA GLY A 179 14.67 -32.46 -27.17
C GLY A 179 13.57 -32.76 -28.20
N HIS A 180 12.55 -31.91 -28.32
CA HIS A 180 11.45 -32.09 -29.28
C HIS A 180 11.81 -31.67 -30.72
N ALA A 181 12.83 -30.83 -30.92
CA ALA A 181 13.25 -30.36 -32.24
C ALA A 181 14.11 -31.37 -33.03
N THR A 182 14.41 -32.54 -32.44
CA THR A 182 15.26 -33.57 -33.07
C THR A 182 14.53 -34.93 -33.22
N PRO A 183 13.59 -35.08 -34.16
CA PRO A 183 13.25 -36.39 -34.69
C PRO A 183 13.27 -36.38 -36.23
N GLY A 184 14.35 -36.90 -36.82
CA GLY A 184 14.40 -37.27 -38.24
C GLY A 184 15.42 -36.51 -39.09
N MET A 185 16.65 -37.03 -39.11
CA MET A 185 17.50 -37.12 -40.30
C MET A 185 18.05 -38.53 -40.35
#